data_AF-A0A2I8A1M4-F1
#
_entry.id   AF-A0A2I8A1M4-F1
#
_cell.length_a   1.000
_cell.length_b   1.000
_cell.length_c   1.000
_cell.angle_alpha   90.00
_cell.angle_beta   90.00
_cell.angle_gamma   90.00
#
_symmetry.space_group_name_H-M   'P 1'
#
loop_
_entity.id
_entity.type
_entity.pdbx_description
1 polymer ?
#
loop_
_entity_poly.entity_id
_entity_poly.type
_entity_poly.pdbx_seq_one_letter_code
_entity_poly.pdbx_strand_id
1 'polypeptide(L)' 'MRTVPIQLPETVFSALRINPEEFIQEMRIAAAVKWYELGEISQAKAAEIAGLKRAEFIQALSRYQVDFMQYK' A
#
# COMPACT_ATOMS: atom_id res chain seq x y z
N MET A 1 -12.83 -11.15 4.48
CA MET A 1 -12.41 -10.20 3.42
C MET A 1 -13.64 -9.73 2.66
N ARG A 2 -13.63 -8.52 2.12
CA ARG A 2 -14.74 -7.96 1.31
C ARG A 2 -14.17 -7.47 -0.02
N THR A 3 -14.83 -7.81 -1.12
CA THR A 3 -14.45 -7.36 -2.46
C THR A 3 -15.17 -6.06 -2.80
N VAL A 4 -14.44 -5.09 -3.33
CA VAL A 4 -14.97 -3.81 -3.80
C VAL A 4 -14.52 -3.62 -5.25
N PRO A 5 -15.44 -3.51 -6.23
CA PRO A 5 -15.06 -3.24 -7.62
C PRO A 5 -14.59 -1.78 -7.77
N ILE A 6 -13.51 -1.57 -8.51
CA ILE A 6 -12.95 -0.26 -8.82
C ILE A 6 -12.80 -0.17 -10.35
N GLN A 7 -13.27 0.93 -10.94
CA GLN A 7 -13.03 1.25 -12.35
C GLN A 7 -11.81 2.16 -12.46
N LEU A 8 -10.87 1.80 -13.32
CA LEU A 8 -9.66 2.55 -13.59
C LEU A 8 -9.51 2.76 -15.09
N PRO A 9 -8.84 3.83 -15.55
CA PRO A 9 -8.47 3.97 -16.95
C PRO A 9 -7.61 2.78 -17.39
N GLU A 10 -7.85 2.22 -18.58
CA GLU A 10 -7.07 1.08 -19.10
C GLU A 10 -5.56 1.40 -19.20
N THR A 11 -5.22 2.69 -19.31
CA THR A 11 -3.86 3.19 -19.42
C THR A 11 -3.06 3.14 -18.13
N VAL A 12 -3.66 2.84 -16.97
CA VAL A 12 -2.90 2.82 -15.70
C VAL A 12 -1.89 1.67 -15.64
N PHE A 13 -2.20 0.55 -16.27
CA PHE A 13 -1.33 -0.63 -16.31
C PHE A 13 -0.10 -0.40 -17.19
N SER A 14 -0.27 0.33 -18.30
CA SER A 14 0.84 0.67 -19.20
C SER A 14 1.75 1.75 -18.63
N ALA A 15 1.23 2.65 -17.80
CA ALA A 15 2.03 3.68 -17.14
C ALA A 15 3.09 3.09 -16.20
N LEU A 16 2.74 2.01 -15.47
CA LEU A 16 3.63 1.31 -14.55
C LEU A 16 4.27 0.04 -15.14
N ARG A 17 3.84 -0.39 -16.33
CA ARG A 17 4.29 -1.63 -17.01
C ARG A 17 4.12 -2.89 -16.15
N ILE A 18 3.01 -2.96 -15.43
CA ILE A 18 2.65 -4.08 -14.54
C ILE A 18 1.27 -4.61 -14.90
N ASN A 19 1.01 -5.88 -14.57
CA ASN A 19 -0.31 -6.48 -14.78
C ASN A 19 -1.35 -5.96 -13.75
N PRO A 20 -2.66 -6.19 -13.96
CA PRO A 20 -3.69 -5.72 -13.05
C PRO A 20 -3.52 -6.20 -11.60
N GLU A 21 -3.11 -7.44 -11.38
CA GLU A 21 -2.93 -8.01 -10.05
C GLU A 21 -1.81 -7.31 -9.28
N GLU A 22 -0.66 -7.11 -9.94
CA GLU A 22 0.48 -6.33 -9.42
C GLU A 22 0.09 -4.87 -9.15
N PHE A 23 -0.68 -4.27 -10.05
CA PHE A 23 -1.16 -2.90 -9.89
C PHE A 23 -2.01 -2.74 -8.63
N ILE A 24 -3.01 -3.62 -8.44
CA ILE A 24 -3.88 -3.57 -7.27
C ILE A 24 -3.08 -3.78 -5.99
N GLN A 25 -2.07 -4.65 -6.00
CA GLN A 25 -1.21 -4.87 -4.86
C GLN A 25 -0.35 -3.64 -4.53
N GLU A 26 0.30 -3.03 -5.51
CA GLU A 26 1.09 -1.80 -5.31
C GLU A 26 0.20 -0.63 -4.89
N MET A 27 -1.02 -0.51 -5.43
CA MET A 27 -2.01 0.49 -5.01
C MET A 27 -2.40 0.33 -3.54
N ARG A 28 -2.61 -0.91 -3.06
CA ARG A 28 -2.89 -1.17 -1.64
C ARG A 28 -1.71 -0.81 -0.74
N ILE A 29 -0.49 -1.12 -1.17
CA ILE A 29 0.72 -0.76 -0.43
C ILE A 29 0.85 0.75 -0.35
N ALA A 30 0.74 1.47 -1.47
CA ALA A 30 0.85 2.92 -1.53
C ALA A 30 -0.17 3.61 -0.60
N ALA A 31 -1.43 3.17 -0.64
CA ALA A 31 -2.47 3.70 0.24
C ALA A 31 -2.17 3.43 1.72
N ALA A 32 -1.78 2.19 2.07
CA ALA A 32 -1.45 1.82 3.44
C ALA A 32 -0.24 2.60 3.99
N VAL A 33 0.79 2.79 3.18
CA VAL A 33 1.96 3.62 3.51
C VAL A 33 1.51 5.05 3.76
N LYS A 34 0.68 5.63 2.89
CA LYS A 34 0.27 7.03 3.04
C LYS A 34 -0.58 7.25 4.29
N TRP A 35 -1.54 6.38 4.57
CA TRP A 35 -2.36 6.48 5.79
C TRP A 35 -1.55 6.26 7.06
N TYR A 36 -0.53 5.39 7.00
CA TYR A 36 0.40 5.23 8.11
C TYR A 36 1.26 6.49 8.31
N GLU A 37 1.84 7.04 7.25
CA GLU A 37 2.64 8.28 7.31
C GLU A 37 1.82 9.44 7.93
N LEU A 38 0.53 9.53 7.59
CA LEU A 38 -0.37 10.57 8.08
C LEU A 38 -0.85 10.37 9.53
N GLY A 39 -0.49 9.29 10.21
CA GLY A 39 -0.97 9.05 11.59
C GLY A 39 -2.35 8.37 11.69
N GLU A 40 -3.03 8.16 10.57
CA GLU A 40 -4.44 7.73 10.51
C GLU A 40 -4.64 6.28 10.94
N ILE A 41 -3.65 5.43 10.65
CA ILE A 41 -3.67 4.01 10.98
C ILE A 41 -2.36 3.57 11.63
N SER A 42 -2.44 2.50 12.43
CA SER A 42 -1.26 1.87 13.02
C SER A 42 -0.47 1.06 11.99
N GLN A 43 0.82 0.83 12.26
CA GLN A 43 1.68 -0.01 11.40
C GLN A 43 1.10 -1.42 11.18
N ALA A 44 0.50 -2.02 12.21
CA ALA A 44 -0.13 -3.34 12.10
C ALA A 44 -1.35 -3.33 11.18
N LYS A 45 -2.20 -2.28 11.27
CA LYS A 45 -3.36 -2.12 10.38
C LYS A 45 -2.92 -1.83 8.94
N ALA A 46 -1.86 -1.05 8.76
CA ALA A 46 -1.30 -0.77 7.44
C ALA A 46 -0.76 -2.05 6.76
N ALA A 47 -0.06 -2.91 7.51
CA ALA A 47 0.39 -4.21 7.00
C ALA A 47 -0.79 -5.11 6.58
N GLU A 48 -1.85 -5.18 7.39
CA GLU A 48 -3.10 -5.90 7.07
C GLU A 48 -3.75 -5.36 5.78
N ILE A 49 -3.89 -4.04 5.66
CA ILE A 49 -4.46 -3.38 4.47
C ILE A 49 -3.61 -3.63 3.24
N ALA A 50 -2.28 -3.61 3.36
CA ALA A 50 -1.35 -3.95 2.30
C ALA A 50 -1.34 -5.46 1.97
N GLY A 51 -1.88 -6.31 2.84
CA GLY A 51 -1.83 -7.77 2.68
C GLY A 51 -0.43 -8.34 2.86
N LEU A 52 0.38 -7.66 3.67
CA LEU A 52 1.77 -7.99 3.94
C LEU A 52 1.92 -8.46 5.39
N LYS A 53 2.95 -9.26 5.64
CA LYS A 53 3.45 -9.44 7.01
C LYS A 53 4.06 -8.12 7.48
N ARG A 54 4.11 -7.95 8.81
CA ARG A 54 4.68 -6.73 9.41
C ARG A 54 6.10 -6.41 8.93
N ALA A 55 6.97 -7.42 8.81
CA ALA A 55 8.35 -7.23 8.34
C ALA A 55 8.41 -6.75 6.88
N GLU A 56 7.55 -7.28 6.02
CA GLU A 56 7.44 -6.88 4.61
C GLU A 56 6.90 -5.45 4.49
N PHE A 57 5.97 -5.07 5.36
CA PHE A 57 5.47 -3.69 5.40
C PHE A 57 6.55 -2.69 5.84
N ILE A 58 7.41 -3.04 6.80
CA ILE A 58 8.55 -2.19 7.18
C ILE A 58 9.51 -1.99 5.99
N GLN A 59 9.75 -3.04 5.20
CA GLN A 59 10.53 -2.92 3.97
C GLN A 59 9.84 -2.01 2.93
N ALA A 60 8.51 -2.08 2.83
CA ALA A 60 7.74 -1.18 1.98
C ALA A 60 7.87 0.28 2.44
N LEU A 61 7.81 0.59 3.74
CA LEU A 61 8.03 1.96 4.25
C LEU A 61 9.36 2.54 3.78
N SER A 62 10.43 1.74 3.79
CA SER A 62 11.74 2.13 3.27
C SER A 62 11.73 2.46 1.77
N ARG A 63 11.04 1.65 0.93
CA ARG A 63 10.86 1.93 -0.51
C ARG A 63 10.18 3.28 -0.77
N TYR A 64 9.28 3.69 0.13
CA TYR A 64 8.54 4.95 0.05
C TYR A 64 9.17 6.09 0.85
N GLN A 65 10.36 5.89 1.43
CA GLN A 65 11.07 6.87 2.25
C GLN A 65 10.27 7.40 3.46
N VAL A 66 9.42 6.54 4.03
CA VAL A 66 8.64 6.83 5.25
C VAL A 66 9.32 6.17 6.45
N ASP A 67 9.47 6.91 7.56
CA ASP A 67 10.02 6.36 8.80
C ASP A 67 9.09 5.26 9.36
N PHE A 68 9.68 4.17 9.86
CA PHE A 68 8.96 3.11 10.54
C PHE A 68 8.51 3.48 11.96
N MET A 69 9.00 4.61 12.46
CA MET A 69 8.58 5.23 13.72
C MET A 69 7.58 6.34 13.41
N GLN A 70 6.31 6.03 13.62
CA GLN A 70 5.24 7.03 13.61
C GLN A 70 5.27 7.76 14.96
N TYR A 71 5.81 8.96 14.97
CA TYR A 71 5.69 9.87 16.13
C TYR A 71 4.29 10.48 16.10
N LYS A 72 3.52 10.26 17.16
CA LYS A 72 2.22 10.91 17.38
C LYS A 72 2.40 12.22 18.13
#